data_AF-A0A538HZH0-F1
#
_entry.id   AF-A0A538HZH0-F1
#
_cell.length_a   1.000
_cell.length_b   1.000
_cell.length_c   1.000
_cell.angle_alpha   90.00
_cell.angle_beta   90.00
_cell.angle_gamma   90.00
#
_symmetry.space_group_name_H-M   'P 1'
#
loop_
_entity.id
_entity.type
_entity.pdbx_description
1 polymer ?
#
loop_
_entity_poly.entity_id
_entity_poly.type
_entity_poly.pdbx_seq_one_letter_code
_entity_poly.pdbx_strand_id
1 'polypeptide(L)'
;MEARSDRGGFFREILRTAAEVAHEVGAAVRPPGSPWSAAEPETEPSVEPRPVPAEPVRHDASLDNLSRLCQAVGLGARLAEVRALARRSLRLTLAGTQTSPLGGSRLGGAPDLPPGFRWPTWNGEELVFLGQIRLEDVTAVDPTASLPAEGLLLLFYDTIGQPSGLDPAHRGSCRVILYEGDTSLLEPAPEQGWFIEQPVELSLELTLPRSSSMLVEQLDLEFAEGEAWEMLRERLAQLQGVELEERGVGTLALHRLLGHPEERRPRMELECQLASRGIDLSEGAGDVDPRAEQLEPGASEWRLLVQLSSDDEVGFYWGDGLGRLYVWIRERDLVERDTAAAWALLEQL
;
A
#
# COMPACT_ATOMS: atom_id res chain seq x y z
N MET A 1 33.91 -39.98 8.92
CA MET A 1 34.01 -39.27 10.20
C MET A 1 34.37 -37.84 9.86
N GLU A 2 33.37 -36.99 9.66
CA GLU A 2 33.51 -35.56 9.44
C GLU A 2 32.34 -34.87 10.15
N ALA A 3 32.67 -34.01 11.11
CA ALA A 3 31.74 -33.33 11.99
C ALA A 3 31.20 -32.06 11.30
N ARG A 4 29.88 -31.98 11.16
CA ARG A 4 29.17 -30.75 10.78
C ARG A 4 29.20 -29.78 11.96
N SER A 5 29.70 -28.57 11.69
CA SER A 5 29.77 -27.44 12.61
C SER A 5 28.36 -26.88 12.86
N ASP A 6 27.90 -27.00 14.10
CA ASP A 6 26.68 -26.38 14.62
C ASP A 6 26.94 -24.89 14.91
N ARG A 7 26.66 -24.04 13.91
CA ARG A 7 26.76 -22.58 14.02
C ARG A 7 25.53 -21.94 14.66
N GLY A 8 24.46 -22.70 14.93
CA GLY A 8 23.21 -22.22 15.52
C GLY A 8 23.27 -22.12 17.05
N GLY A 9 23.98 -23.06 17.70
CA GLY A 9 24.18 -23.04 19.16
C GLY A 9 25.04 -21.88 19.67
N PHE A 10 26.09 -21.51 18.91
CA PHE A 10 27.06 -20.50 19.33
C PHE A 10 26.48 -19.08 19.39
N PHE A 11 25.56 -18.72 18.49
CA PHE A 11 24.92 -17.40 18.48
C PHE A 11 23.90 -17.21 19.61
N ARG A 12 23.22 -18.28 20.06
CA ARG A 12 22.31 -18.22 21.21
C ARG A 12 23.05 -18.04 22.54
N GLU A 13 24.27 -18.54 22.64
CA GLU A 13 25.07 -18.42 23.86
C GLU A 13 25.65 -17.02 24.04
N ILE A 14 26.09 -16.36 22.96
CA ILE A 14 26.60 -14.98 22.98
C ILE A 14 25.52 -13.96 23.39
N LEU A 15 24.28 -14.13 22.91
CA LEU A 15 23.17 -13.22 23.24
C LEU A 15 22.71 -13.35 24.70
N ARG A 16 22.82 -14.55 25.29
CA ARG A 16 22.48 -14.77 26.71
C ARG A 16 23.52 -14.15 27.64
N THR A 17 24.81 -14.23 27.31
CA THR A 17 25.88 -13.63 28.13
C THR A 17 25.89 -12.10 28.06
N ALA A 18 25.48 -11.49 26.94
CA ALA A 18 25.36 -10.04 26.82
C ALA A 18 24.20 -9.46 27.66
N ALA A 19 23.09 -10.19 27.79
CA ALA A 19 21.94 -9.79 28.59
C ALA A 19 22.20 -9.91 30.11
N GLU A 20 22.96 -10.92 30.54
CA GLU A 20 23.32 -11.13 31.96
C GLU A 20 24.35 -10.10 32.44
N VAL A 21 25.30 -9.69 31.60
CA VAL A 21 26.31 -8.64 31.95
C VAL A 21 25.69 -7.23 31.97
N ALA A 22 24.69 -6.95 31.12
CA ALA A 22 23.99 -5.67 31.15
C ALA A 22 23.13 -5.49 32.41
N HIS A 23 22.67 -6.59 33.03
CA HIS A 23 21.84 -6.52 34.23
C HIS A 23 22.65 -6.40 35.54
N GLU A 24 23.92 -6.86 35.57
CA GLU A 24 24.79 -6.74 36.76
C GLU A 24 25.56 -5.41 36.87
N VAL A 25 25.73 -4.65 35.78
CA VAL A 25 26.47 -3.36 35.83
C VAL A 25 25.58 -2.15 36.17
N GLY A 26 24.24 -2.30 36.11
CA GLY A 26 23.29 -1.23 36.44
C GLY A 26 22.97 -1.05 37.93
N ALA A 27 23.42 -1.96 38.81
CA ALA A 27 22.99 -2.02 40.21
C ALA A 27 24.05 -1.63 41.26
N ALA A 28 25.20 -1.08 40.86
CA ALA A 28 26.21 -0.65 41.80
C ALA A 28 26.70 0.77 41.50
N VAL A 29 26.67 1.61 42.54
CA VAL A 29 27.24 2.97 42.66
C VAL A 29 26.29 4.14 42.32
N ARG A 30 25.46 4.52 43.30
CA ARG A 30 25.13 5.94 43.56
C ARG A 30 25.49 6.27 45.01
N PRO A 31 26.54 7.06 45.29
CA PRO A 31 26.82 7.55 46.63
C PRO A 31 25.80 8.65 47.02
N PRO A 32 25.35 8.72 48.28
CA PRO A 32 24.42 9.75 48.72
C PRO A 32 25.15 11.10 48.87
N GLY A 33 24.71 12.13 48.14
CA GLY A 33 25.12 13.52 48.37
C GLY A 33 25.65 14.32 47.17
N SER A 34 25.00 14.27 45.99
CA SER A 34 25.31 15.20 44.89
C SER A 34 24.24 16.32 44.77
N PRO A 35 24.62 17.61 44.71
CA PRO A 35 23.69 18.75 44.69
C PRO A 35 23.14 19.09 43.29
N TRP A 36 22.98 18.10 42.42
CA TRP A 36 22.43 18.28 41.08
C TRP A 36 21.04 17.66 41.00
N SER A 37 20.08 18.31 41.65
CA SER A 37 18.66 18.19 41.31
C SER A 37 18.34 19.25 40.26
N ALA A 38 18.90 19.10 39.06
CA ALA A 38 18.36 19.79 37.90
C ALA A 38 17.17 18.96 37.44
N ALA A 39 15.99 19.56 37.42
CA ALA A 39 14.82 18.98 36.76
C ALA A 39 15.25 18.49 35.37
N GLU A 40 14.92 17.24 35.03
CA GLU A 40 15.04 16.77 33.66
C GLU A 40 14.32 17.79 32.78
N PRO A 41 14.96 18.32 31.71
CA PRO A 41 14.28 19.22 30.82
C PRO A 41 13.03 18.50 30.33
N GLU A 42 11.87 19.14 30.50
CA GLU A 42 10.61 18.68 29.92
C GLU A 42 10.91 18.34 28.47
N THR A 43 10.86 17.05 28.15
CA THR A 43 11.03 16.57 26.79
C THR A 43 9.92 17.23 26.00
N GLU A 44 10.27 18.09 25.03
CA GLU A 44 9.29 18.61 24.08
C GLU A 44 8.45 17.42 23.61
N PRO A 45 7.10 17.50 23.61
CA PRO A 45 6.27 16.38 23.21
C PRO A 45 6.76 15.95 21.85
N SER A 46 7.20 14.69 21.75
CA SER A 46 7.64 14.10 20.49
C SER A 46 6.53 14.33 19.48
N VAL A 47 6.74 15.24 18.53
CA VAL A 47 5.81 15.45 17.43
C VAL A 47 5.86 14.15 16.64
N GLU A 48 4.82 13.35 16.75
CA GLU A 48 4.68 12.15 15.92
C GLU A 48 4.83 12.57 14.46
N PRO A 49 5.72 11.90 13.70
CA PRO A 49 6.00 12.30 12.32
C PRO A 49 4.74 12.11 11.49
N ARG A 50 4.11 13.20 11.05
CA ARG A 50 2.88 13.13 10.26
C ARG A 50 3.17 12.80 8.80
N PRO A 51 2.30 12.03 8.11
CA PRO A 51 2.40 11.82 6.68
C PRO A 51 2.39 13.15 5.93
N VAL A 52 3.31 13.32 4.98
CA VAL A 52 3.38 14.48 4.10
C VAL A 52 2.59 14.18 2.82
N PRO A 53 1.68 15.08 2.36
CA PRO A 53 0.99 14.92 1.10
C PRO A 53 1.96 14.69 -0.05
N ALA A 54 1.71 13.63 -0.82
CA ALA A 54 2.63 13.21 -1.84
C ALA A 54 2.41 14.05 -3.13
N GLU A 55 3.50 14.44 -3.80
CA GLU A 55 3.49 15.33 -4.98
C GLU A 55 3.03 14.65 -6.29
N PRO A 56 2.37 15.34 -7.24
CA PRO A 56 1.97 14.73 -8.50
C PRO A 56 3.17 14.36 -9.37
N VAL A 57 2.97 13.42 -10.30
CA VAL A 57 3.98 13.14 -11.33
C VAL A 57 4.15 14.36 -12.24
N ARG A 58 5.39 14.79 -12.46
CA ARG A 58 5.72 16.01 -13.20
C ARG A 58 6.11 15.74 -14.65
N HIS A 59 6.60 14.53 -14.93
CA HIS A 59 7.14 14.16 -16.23
C HIS A 59 6.78 12.71 -16.58
N ASP A 60 6.26 12.49 -17.79
CA ASP A 60 5.92 11.16 -18.25
C ASP A 60 7.17 10.30 -18.51
N ALA A 61 7.14 9.04 -18.07
CA ALA A 61 8.14 8.04 -18.41
C ALA A 61 7.61 7.06 -19.46
N SER A 62 8.31 6.95 -20.59
CA SER A 62 8.05 5.92 -21.60
C SER A 62 8.84 4.63 -21.34
N LEU A 63 8.45 3.54 -22.01
CA LEU A 63 9.25 2.31 -22.00
C LEU A 63 10.65 2.50 -22.62
N ASP A 64 10.84 3.50 -23.48
CA ASP A 64 12.16 3.86 -24.00
C ASP A 64 13.03 4.62 -22.98
N ASN A 65 12.41 5.44 -22.12
CA ASN A 65 13.10 6.00 -20.96
C ASN A 65 13.56 4.85 -20.04
N LEU A 66 12.64 3.94 -19.70
CA LEU A 66 12.93 2.78 -18.86
C LEU A 66 14.07 1.92 -19.44
N SER A 67 14.06 1.70 -20.75
CA SER A 67 15.09 0.91 -21.43
C SER A 67 16.47 1.56 -21.35
N ARG A 68 16.54 2.88 -21.50
CA ARG A 68 17.81 3.62 -21.36
C ARG A 68 18.31 3.60 -19.92
N LEU A 69 17.43 3.77 -18.94
CA LEU A 69 17.79 3.69 -17.52
C LEU A 69 18.29 2.29 -17.15
N CYS A 70 17.60 1.25 -17.61
CA CYS A 70 17.98 -0.15 -17.43
C CYS A 70 19.40 -0.44 -17.95
N GLN A 71 19.75 0.05 -19.14
CA GLN A 71 21.12 -0.03 -19.66
C GLN A 71 22.11 0.76 -18.78
N ALA A 72 21.75 1.98 -18.37
CA ALA A 72 22.63 2.87 -17.61
C ALA A 72 22.96 2.37 -16.19
N VAL A 73 22.14 1.51 -15.60
CA VAL A 73 22.40 0.90 -14.29
C VAL A 73 23.02 -0.50 -14.39
N GLY A 74 23.26 -1.01 -15.60
CA GLY A 74 23.86 -2.33 -15.81
C GLY A 74 22.86 -3.50 -15.89
N LEU A 75 21.56 -3.24 -15.93
CA LEU A 75 20.50 -4.26 -16.06
C LEU A 75 20.12 -4.56 -17.51
N GLY A 76 20.92 -4.16 -18.50
CA GLY A 76 20.60 -4.30 -19.92
C GLY A 76 20.24 -5.73 -20.36
N ALA A 77 20.83 -6.75 -19.72
CA ALA A 77 20.52 -8.16 -19.97
C ALA A 77 19.14 -8.61 -19.43
N ARG A 78 18.58 -7.86 -18.47
CA ARG A 78 17.27 -8.09 -17.81
C ARG A 78 16.15 -7.20 -18.35
N LEU A 79 16.36 -6.55 -19.50
CA LEU A 79 15.42 -5.55 -20.02
C LEU A 79 14.02 -6.13 -20.28
N ALA A 80 13.93 -7.40 -20.69
CA ALA A 80 12.64 -8.04 -20.95
C ALA A 80 11.84 -8.22 -19.65
N GLU A 81 12.50 -8.68 -18.60
CA GLU A 81 11.96 -8.88 -17.26
C GLU A 81 11.56 -7.55 -16.61
N VAL A 82 12.42 -6.53 -16.71
CA VAL A 82 12.13 -5.15 -16.28
C VAL A 82 10.86 -4.61 -16.96
N ARG A 83 10.76 -4.76 -18.30
CA ARG A 83 9.58 -4.29 -19.04
C ARG A 83 8.32 -5.08 -18.69
N ALA A 84 8.43 -6.38 -18.43
CA ALA A 84 7.31 -7.22 -18.03
C ALA A 84 6.77 -6.87 -16.64
N LEU A 85 7.64 -6.39 -15.75
CA LEU A 85 7.25 -5.94 -14.41
C LEU A 85 6.89 -4.45 -14.33
N ALA A 86 7.09 -3.65 -15.38
CA ALA A 86 6.68 -2.25 -15.37
C ALA A 86 5.15 -2.11 -15.43
N ARG A 87 4.56 -1.34 -14.52
CA ARG A 87 3.11 -1.10 -14.47
C ARG A 87 2.80 0.39 -14.46
N ARG A 88 1.70 0.76 -15.13
CA ARG A 88 1.13 2.10 -15.03
C ARG A 88 0.31 2.21 -13.75
N SER A 89 0.48 3.34 -13.07
CA SER A 89 -0.20 3.74 -11.85
C SER A 89 -0.76 5.14 -12.06
N LEU A 90 -1.89 5.44 -11.45
CA LEU A 90 -2.46 6.79 -11.43
C LEU A 90 -2.31 7.31 -10.01
N ARG A 91 -1.39 8.24 -9.83
CA ARG A 91 -1.17 8.89 -8.53
C ARG A 91 -2.29 9.89 -8.30
N LEU A 92 -2.92 9.80 -7.13
CA LEU A 92 -4.03 10.67 -6.73
C LEU A 92 -3.49 11.72 -5.77
N THR A 93 -3.52 12.99 -6.17
CA THR A 93 -3.02 14.11 -5.35
C THR A 93 -4.10 15.13 -5.12
N LEU A 94 -4.12 15.75 -3.94
CA LEU A 94 -5.16 16.71 -3.59
C LEU A 94 -5.11 17.93 -4.52
N ALA A 95 -6.24 18.29 -5.12
CA ALA A 95 -6.33 19.36 -6.12
C ALA A 95 -6.25 20.78 -5.50
N GLY A 96 -6.25 20.89 -4.17
CA GLY A 96 -6.29 22.17 -3.43
C GLY A 96 -7.59 22.97 -3.62
N THR A 97 -8.60 22.39 -4.29
CA THR A 97 -9.95 22.96 -4.42
C THR A 97 -10.84 22.48 -3.27
N GLN A 98 -11.84 23.28 -2.90
CA GLN A 98 -12.67 22.99 -1.73
C GLN A 98 -13.80 21.96 -1.97
N THR A 99 -14.20 21.74 -3.23
CA THR A 99 -15.34 20.87 -3.57
C THR A 99 -15.17 20.25 -4.95
N SER A 100 -15.53 18.98 -5.10
CA SER A 100 -15.54 18.28 -6.39
C SER A 100 -16.89 18.49 -7.10
N PRO A 101 -16.95 18.59 -8.45
CA PRO A 101 -18.23 18.54 -9.14
C PRO A 101 -18.94 17.20 -8.89
N LEU A 102 -20.25 17.16 -9.12
CA LEU A 102 -21.03 15.92 -9.08
C LEU A 102 -20.41 14.88 -10.04
N GLY A 103 -20.18 13.67 -9.53
CA GLY A 103 -19.48 12.59 -10.20
C GLY A 103 -17.96 12.78 -10.31
N GLY A 104 -17.40 13.84 -9.72
CA GLY A 104 -15.97 14.15 -9.78
C GLY A 104 -15.13 13.25 -8.89
N SER A 105 -13.86 13.06 -9.27
CA SER A 105 -12.87 12.30 -8.51
C SER A 105 -12.55 12.99 -7.17
N ARG A 106 -12.64 12.26 -6.06
CA ARG A 106 -12.36 12.75 -4.70
C ARG A 106 -12.14 11.62 -3.70
N LEU A 107 -11.47 11.95 -2.61
CA LEU A 107 -11.42 11.16 -1.38
C LEU A 107 -12.34 11.80 -0.33
N GLY A 108 -12.92 10.99 0.54
CA GLY A 108 -13.87 11.42 1.56
C GLY A 108 -15.14 12.08 1.00
N GLY A 109 -15.85 12.81 1.86
CA GLY A 109 -17.13 13.43 1.52
C GLY A 109 -18.29 12.45 1.39
N ALA A 110 -19.46 12.96 1.00
CA ALA A 110 -20.61 12.10 0.67
C ALA A 110 -20.42 11.52 -0.74
N PRO A 111 -20.73 10.24 -1.00
CA PRO A 111 -20.67 9.69 -2.35
C PRO A 111 -21.78 10.25 -3.24
N ASP A 112 -21.49 10.34 -4.54
CA ASP A 112 -22.50 10.54 -5.58
C ASP A 112 -23.05 9.19 -6.01
N LEU A 113 -24.35 8.98 -5.78
CA LEU A 113 -24.97 7.67 -5.95
C LEU A 113 -26.10 7.71 -6.98
N PRO A 114 -26.27 6.65 -7.79
CA PRO A 114 -27.43 6.52 -8.65
C PRO A 114 -28.71 6.24 -7.82
N PRO A 115 -29.90 6.51 -8.37
CA PRO A 115 -31.15 6.22 -7.69
C PRO A 115 -31.29 4.74 -7.33
N GLY A 116 -31.72 4.46 -6.09
CA GLY A 116 -31.92 3.09 -5.61
C GLY A 116 -30.61 2.34 -5.30
N PHE A 117 -29.47 3.04 -5.25
CA PHE A 117 -28.22 2.46 -4.79
C PHE A 117 -28.40 1.77 -3.42
N ARG A 118 -27.89 0.56 -3.30
CA ARG A 118 -27.91 -0.21 -2.05
C ARG A 118 -26.58 -0.04 -1.37
N TRP A 119 -26.61 0.53 -0.16
CA TRP A 119 -25.40 0.73 0.61
C TRP A 119 -24.72 -0.62 0.92
N PRO A 120 -23.40 -0.76 0.72
CA PRO A 120 -22.70 -1.99 1.02
C PRO A 120 -22.63 -2.24 2.53
N THR A 121 -22.93 -3.48 2.93
CA THR A 121 -22.86 -3.91 4.33
C THR A 121 -21.92 -5.11 4.51
N TRP A 122 -21.37 -5.23 5.72
CA TRP A 122 -20.56 -6.36 6.16
C TRP A 122 -20.83 -6.64 7.64
N ASN A 123 -21.06 -7.91 8.00
CA ASN A 123 -21.42 -8.32 9.37
C ASN A 123 -22.62 -7.58 9.99
N GLY A 124 -23.54 -7.09 9.15
CA GLY A 124 -24.74 -6.37 9.59
C GLY A 124 -24.55 -4.86 9.73
N GLU A 125 -23.34 -4.35 9.53
CA GLU A 125 -22.99 -2.93 9.61
C GLU A 125 -22.74 -2.35 8.22
N GLU A 126 -23.01 -1.05 8.05
CA GLU A 126 -22.71 -0.32 6.82
C GLU A 126 -21.22 -0.03 6.70
N LEU A 127 -20.66 -0.26 5.50
CA LEU A 127 -19.26 0.10 5.25
C LEU A 127 -19.12 1.61 5.05
N VAL A 128 -17.98 2.16 5.44
CA VAL A 128 -17.71 3.60 5.32
C VAL A 128 -17.20 3.91 3.92
N PHE A 129 -17.75 4.94 3.29
CA PHE A 129 -17.29 5.44 2.01
C PHE A 129 -15.92 6.12 2.15
N LEU A 130 -14.97 5.72 1.30
CA LEU A 130 -13.60 6.26 1.29
C LEU A 130 -13.38 7.28 0.18
N GLY A 131 -14.05 7.14 -0.95
CA GLY A 131 -13.83 8.01 -2.09
C GLY A 131 -14.40 7.44 -3.38
N GLN A 132 -14.43 8.30 -4.40
CA GLN A 132 -14.89 7.97 -5.73
C GLN A 132 -13.91 8.48 -6.78
N ILE A 133 -13.74 7.71 -7.86
CA ILE A 133 -12.90 8.09 -8.99
C ILE A 133 -13.76 8.04 -10.25
N ARG A 134 -13.74 9.13 -11.00
CA ARG A 134 -14.40 9.21 -12.28
C ARG A 134 -13.57 8.50 -13.33
N LEU A 135 -14.18 7.55 -14.03
CA LEU A 135 -13.46 6.68 -14.97
C LEU A 135 -13.08 7.39 -16.26
N GLU A 136 -13.79 8.46 -16.62
CA GLU A 136 -13.39 9.35 -17.71
C GLU A 136 -12.07 10.09 -17.40
N ASP A 137 -11.83 10.48 -16.14
CA ASP A 137 -10.57 11.11 -15.73
C ASP A 137 -9.41 10.11 -15.85
N VAL A 138 -9.66 8.85 -15.47
CA VAL A 138 -8.72 7.74 -15.65
C VAL A 138 -8.42 7.54 -17.13
N THR A 139 -9.44 7.44 -17.97
CA THR A 139 -9.30 7.21 -19.42
C THR A 139 -8.59 8.36 -20.13
N ALA A 140 -8.80 9.60 -19.66
CA ALA A 140 -8.12 10.77 -20.21
C ALA A 140 -6.60 10.74 -19.94
N VAL A 141 -6.19 10.19 -18.80
CA VAL A 141 -4.77 10.09 -18.40
C VAL A 141 -4.12 8.81 -18.91
N ASP A 142 -4.81 7.67 -18.82
CA ASP A 142 -4.36 6.36 -19.33
C ASP A 142 -5.50 5.63 -20.07
N PRO A 143 -5.60 5.82 -21.40
CA PRO A 143 -6.57 5.09 -22.24
C PRO A 143 -6.36 3.58 -22.28
N THR A 144 -5.25 3.07 -21.73
CA THR A 144 -4.92 1.64 -21.71
C THR A 144 -5.19 0.98 -20.35
N ALA A 145 -5.73 1.73 -19.39
CA ALA A 145 -6.10 1.20 -18.08
C ALA A 145 -7.14 0.08 -18.23
N SER A 146 -6.99 -0.97 -17.42
CA SER A 146 -7.92 -2.10 -17.38
C SER A 146 -9.17 -1.78 -16.53
N LEU A 147 -9.80 -0.64 -16.81
CA LEU A 147 -11.02 -0.16 -16.16
C LEU A 147 -12.04 0.23 -17.23
N PRO A 148 -13.34 0.33 -16.89
CA PRO A 148 -14.32 0.88 -17.81
C PRO A 148 -13.95 2.31 -18.23
N ALA A 149 -14.36 2.71 -19.44
CA ALA A 149 -13.98 4.01 -20.01
C ALA A 149 -14.76 5.20 -19.40
N GLU A 150 -15.95 4.94 -18.86
CA GLU A 150 -16.88 5.93 -18.35
C GLU A 150 -17.56 5.38 -17.08
N GLY A 151 -17.96 6.29 -16.19
CA GLY A 151 -18.69 5.95 -14.97
C GLY A 151 -17.91 6.29 -13.70
N LEU A 152 -18.23 5.59 -12.61
CA LEU A 152 -17.61 5.80 -11.30
C LEU A 152 -17.03 4.50 -10.74
N LEU A 153 -15.87 4.61 -10.10
CA LEU A 153 -15.36 3.63 -9.15
C LEU A 153 -15.61 4.17 -7.74
N LEU A 154 -16.39 3.45 -6.94
CA LEU A 154 -16.71 3.79 -5.55
C LEU A 154 -16.01 2.84 -4.58
N LEU A 155 -15.42 3.37 -3.51
CA LEU A 155 -14.65 2.63 -2.53
C LEU A 155 -15.30 2.67 -1.15
N PHE A 156 -15.43 1.50 -0.52
CA PHE A 156 -15.96 1.37 0.83
C PHE A 156 -15.14 0.38 1.65
N TYR A 157 -15.02 0.63 2.96
CA TYR A 157 -14.27 -0.20 3.90
C TYR A 157 -14.79 -0.09 5.33
N ASP A 158 -14.55 -1.12 6.16
CA ASP A 158 -14.80 -1.07 7.60
C ASP A 158 -13.67 -0.31 8.31
N THR A 159 -13.87 0.99 8.47
CA THR A 159 -12.92 1.88 9.14
C THR A 159 -13.01 1.83 10.66
N ILE A 160 -14.06 1.22 11.21
CA ILE A 160 -14.22 1.06 12.67
C ILE A 160 -13.41 -0.14 13.13
N GLY A 161 -13.65 -1.31 12.51
CA GLY A 161 -12.95 -2.54 12.84
C GLY A 161 -11.52 -2.59 12.30
N GLN A 162 -11.23 -1.82 11.24
CA GLN A 162 -9.96 -1.84 10.51
C GLN A 162 -9.37 -3.25 10.31
N PRO A 163 -10.12 -4.19 9.69
CA PRO A 163 -9.65 -5.56 9.57
C PRO A 163 -8.32 -5.69 8.81
N SER A 164 -7.35 -6.42 9.37
CA SER A 164 -6.01 -6.55 8.77
C SER A 164 -5.99 -7.16 7.36
N GLY A 165 -7.05 -7.91 7.01
CA GLY A 165 -7.12 -8.73 5.80
C GLY A 165 -6.34 -10.05 5.85
N LEU A 166 -5.74 -10.39 7.00
CA LEU A 166 -4.99 -11.64 7.19
C LEU A 166 -5.86 -12.83 7.63
N ASP A 167 -7.03 -12.55 8.21
CA ASP A 167 -8.04 -13.56 8.54
C ASP A 167 -9.02 -13.72 7.35
N PRO A 168 -9.27 -14.96 6.86
CA PRO A 168 -10.31 -15.26 5.88
C PRO A 168 -11.70 -14.70 6.21
N ALA A 169 -12.04 -14.53 7.49
CA ALA A 169 -13.28 -13.93 7.95
C ALA A 169 -13.40 -12.45 7.56
N HIS A 170 -12.29 -11.77 7.28
CA HIS A 170 -12.28 -10.39 6.77
C HIS A 170 -12.79 -10.27 5.33
N ARG A 171 -13.19 -11.37 4.68
CA ARG A 171 -13.84 -11.32 3.38
C ARG A 171 -15.03 -10.36 3.40
N GLY A 172 -14.88 -9.30 2.64
CA GLY A 172 -15.91 -8.30 2.44
C GLY A 172 -15.91 -7.13 3.38
N SER A 173 -14.86 -6.99 4.20
CA SER A 173 -14.54 -5.75 4.91
C SER A 173 -14.32 -4.56 3.97
N CYS A 174 -14.03 -4.79 2.68
CA CYS A 174 -14.05 -3.78 1.64
C CYS A 174 -15.03 -4.11 0.51
N ARG A 175 -15.51 -3.05 -0.15
CA ARG A 175 -16.30 -3.14 -1.38
C ARG A 175 -15.81 -2.10 -2.37
N VAL A 176 -15.59 -2.55 -3.60
CA VAL A 176 -15.38 -1.69 -4.75
C VAL A 176 -16.58 -1.86 -5.66
N ILE A 177 -17.16 -0.76 -6.12
CA ILE A 177 -18.31 -0.77 -7.03
C ILE A 177 -17.94 0.01 -8.28
N LEU A 178 -18.09 -0.62 -9.43
CA LEU A 178 -18.02 0.04 -10.73
C LEU A 178 -19.45 0.37 -11.17
N TYR A 179 -19.76 1.66 -11.23
CA TYR A 179 -21.02 2.17 -11.76
C TYR A 179 -20.80 2.66 -13.19
N GLU A 180 -21.27 1.88 -14.17
CA GLU A 180 -21.20 2.20 -15.61
C GLU A 180 -22.54 2.78 -16.14
N GLY A 181 -23.38 3.33 -15.25
CA GLY A 181 -24.65 3.92 -15.63
C GLY A 181 -24.53 5.40 -16.00
N ASP A 182 -25.68 6.03 -16.30
CA ASP A 182 -25.74 7.45 -16.62
C ASP A 182 -25.35 8.29 -15.39
N THR A 183 -24.22 9.00 -15.49
CA THR A 183 -23.69 9.85 -14.42
C THR A 183 -24.50 11.13 -14.23
N SER A 184 -25.38 11.50 -15.17
CA SER A 184 -26.30 12.63 -14.99
C SER A 184 -27.43 12.36 -14.00
N LEU A 185 -27.63 11.09 -13.63
CA LEU A 185 -28.63 10.66 -12.65
C LEU A 185 -28.10 10.62 -11.21
N LEU A 186 -26.82 10.93 -11.02
CA LEU A 186 -26.21 10.88 -9.70
C LEU A 186 -26.80 11.94 -8.79
N GLU A 187 -26.96 11.60 -7.52
CA GLU A 187 -27.32 12.53 -6.47
C GLU A 187 -26.37 12.32 -5.28
N PRO A 188 -25.92 13.38 -4.59
CA PRO A 188 -25.14 13.22 -3.37
C PRO A 188 -25.95 12.45 -2.33
N ALA A 189 -25.32 11.50 -1.65
CA ALA A 189 -25.96 10.82 -0.52
C ALA A 189 -26.39 11.84 0.55
N PRO A 190 -27.53 11.61 1.24
CA PRO A 190 -28.08 12.58 2.18
C PRO A 190 -27.23 12.75 3.46
N GLU A 191 -26.38 11.79 3.78
CA GLU A 191 -25.50 11.84 4.95
C GLU A 191 -24.12 12.39 4.58
N GLN A 192 -23.55 13.22 5.46
CA GLN A 192 -22.18 13.68 5.31
C GLN A 192 -21.23 12.48 5.49
N GLY A 193 -20.27 12.33 4.58
CA GLY A 193 -19.21 11.35 4.71
C GLY A 193 -18.44 11.52 6.02
N TRP A 194 -17.86 10.42 6.51
CA TRP A 194 -17.06 10.40 7.73
C TRP A 194 -15.74 11.16 7.59
N PHE A 195 -15.24 11.26 6.36
CA PHE A 195 -13.98 11.89 6.01
C PHE A 195 -14.18 13.23 5.31
N ILE A 196 -13.19 14.11 5.43
CA ILE A 196 -13.18 15.42 4.79
C ILE A 196 -13.12 15.20 3.28
N GLU A 197 -14.03 15.86 2.55
CA GLU A 197 -13.98 15.83 1.09
C GLU A 197 -12.70 16.50 0.59
N GLN A 198 -11.93 15.76 -0.19
CA GLN A 198 -10.72 16.25 -0.85
C GLN A 198 -10.77 15.87 -2.33
N PRO A 199 -11.04 16.83 -3.24
CA PRO A 199 -10.94 16.60 -4.67
C PRO A 199 -9.53 16.18 -5.06
N VAL A 200 -9.39 15.26 -6.01
CA VAL A 200 -8.09 14.73 -6.44
C VAL A 200 -7.84 14.94 -7.93
N GLU A 201 -6.57 15.15 -8.26
CA GLU A 201 -6.03 15.11 -9.61
C GLU A 201 -5.29 13.79 -9.85
N LEU A 202 -5.35 13.31 -11.09
CA LEU A 202 -4.71 12.07 -11.52
C LEU A 202 -3.46 12.39 -12.34
N SER A 203 -2.33 11.76 -12.01
CA SER A 203 -1.10 11.85 -12.80
C SER A 203 -0.52 10.45 -13.06
N LEU A 204 -0.07 10.21 -14.30
CA LEU A 204 0.39 8.90 -14.75
C LEU A 204 1.83 8.61 -14.28
N GLU A 205 2.02 7.50 -13.58
CA GLU A 205 3.32 7.04 -13.09
C GLU A 205 3.64 5.67 -13.68
N LEU A 206 4.82 5.50 -14.26
CA LEU A 206 5.39 4.19 -14.56
C LEU A 206 6.14 3.69 -13.32
N THR A 207 5.70 2.57 -12.79
CA THR A 207 6.19 2.00 -11.52
C THR A 207 6.88 0.66 -11.76
N LEU A 208 7.85 0.36 -10.88
CA LEU A 208 8.52 -0.93 -10.76
C LEU A 208 8.42 -1.39 -9.31
N PRO A 209 8.21 -2.71 -9.09
CA PRO A 209 8.10 -3.25 -7.74
C PRO A 209 9.47 -3.23 -7.04
N ARG A 210 9.47 -3.23 -5.70
CA ARG A 210 10.71 -3.35 -4.91
C ARG A 210 11.44 -4.65 -5.21
N SER A 211 12.76 -4.67 -5.01
CA SER A 211 13.58 -5.88 -5.13
C SER A 211 13.16 -6.98 -4.15
N SER A 212 12.58 -6.62 -3.01
CA SER A 212 12.01 -7.54 -2.02
C SER A 212 10.61 -8.05 -2.38
N SER A 213 9.99 -7.56 -3.46
CA SER A 213 8.68 -8.04 -3.89
C SER A 213 8.77 -9.49 -4.38
N MET A 214 7.68 -10.24 -4.20
CA MET A 214 7.57 -11.61 -4.72
C MET A 214 7.87 -11.70 -6.22
N LEU A 215 7.48 -10.69 -6.99
CA LEU A 215 7.67 -10.63 -8.44
C LEU A 215 9.16 -10.54 -8.83
N VAL A 216 9.97 -9.85 -8.04
CA VAL A 216 11.41 -9.67 -8.31
C VAL A 216 12.22 -10.82 -7.71
N GLU A 217 11.79 -11.37 -6.57
CA GLU A 217 12.40 -12.58 -5.99
C GLU A 217 12.45 -13.74 -7.00
N GLN A 218 11.41 -13.89 -7.83
CA GLN A 218 11.35 -14.93 -8.89
C GLN A 218 12.39 -14.76 -10.01
N LEU A 219 13.01 -13.58 -10.14
CA LEU A 219 14.05 -13.33 -11.14
C LEU A 219 15.42 -13.87 -10.71
N ASP A 220 15.57 -14.29 -9.45
CA ASP A 220 16.82 -14.81 -8.88
C ASP A 220 18.01 -13.88 -9.16
N LEU A 221 17.81 -12.59 -8.85
CA LEU A 221 18.82 -11.56 -9.08
C LEU A 221 20.06 -11.79 -8.20
N GLU A 222 21.24 -11.68 -8.79
CA GLU A 222 22.47 -11.58 -8.00
C GLU A 222 22.44 -10.31 -7.14
N PHE A 223 23.20 -10.26 -6.06
CA PHE A 223 23.26 -9.08 -5.17
C PHE A 223 23.51 -7.77 -5.93
N ALA A 224 24.43 -7.77 -6.90
CA ALA A 224 24.71 -6.59 -7.72
C ALA A 224 23.55 -6.22 -8.66
N GLU A 225 22.80 -7.20 -9.16
CA GLU A 225 21.59 -6.95 -9.95
C GLU A 225 20.45 -6.39 -9.08
N GLY A 226 20.31 -6.86 -7.84
CA GLY A 226 19.37 -6.31 -6.86
C GLY A 226 19.63 -4.84 -6.53
N GLU A 227 20.89 -4.47 -6.26
CA GLU A 227 21.28 -3.06 -6.06
C GLU A 227 21.02 -2.22 -7.32
N ALA A 228 21.32 -2.76 -8.51
CA ALA A 228 21.04 -2.09 -9.77
C ALA A 228 19.52 -1.93 -10.03
N TRP A 229 18.70 -2.86 -9.54
CA TRP A 229 17.24 -2.79 -9.61
C TRP A 229 16.71 -1.64 -8.76
N GLU A 230 17.19 -1.49 -7.53
CA GLU A 230 16.81 -0.36 -6.68
C GLU A 230 17.26 0.98 -7.27
N MET A 231 18.48 1.03 -7.82
CA MET A 231 18.97 2.22 -8.55
C MET A 231 18.10 2.53 -9.78
N LEU A 232 17.59 1.52 -10.49
CA LEU A 232 16.67 1.71 -11.61
C LEU A 232 15.37 2.35 -11.14
N ARG A 233 14.78 1.85 -10.05
CA ARG A 233 13.55 2.39 -9.46
C ARG A 233 13.74 3.84 -9.05
N GLU A 234 14.84 4.14 -8.36
CA GLU A 234 15.15 5.49 -7.91
C GLU A 234 15.30 6.46 -9.10
N ARG A 235 16.07 6.08 -10.14
CA ARG A 235 16.25 6.92 -11.33
C ARG A 235 14.96 7.09 -12.13
N LEU A 236 14.08 6.08 -12.14
CA LEU A 236 12.77 6.16 -12.78
C LEU A 236 11.86 7.14 -12.03
N ALA A 237 11.84 7.10 -10.70
CA ALA A 237 11.11 8.05 -9.86
C ALA A 237 11.62 9.49 -10.05
N GLN A 238 12.95 9.68 -9.99
CA GLN A 238 13.60 10.98 -10.22
C GLN A 238 13.28 11.55 -11.60
N LEU A 239 13.30 10.71 -12.66
CA LEU A 239 12.93 11.12 -14.01
C LEU A 239 11.50 11.65 -14.10
N GLN A 240 10.60 11.08 -13.30
CA GLN A 240 9.18 11.45 -13.23
C GLN A 240 8.91 12.63 -12.27
N GLY A 241 9.93 13.08 -11.53
CA GLY A 241 9.82 14.18 -10.57
C GLY A 241 9.12 13.79 -9.27
N VAL A 242 9.15 12.50 -8.91
CA VAL A 242 8.60 11.97 -7.65
C VAL A 242 9.70 11.29 -6.83
N GLU A 243 9.48 11.13 -5.54
CA GLU A 243 10.39 10.46 -4.62
C GLU A 243 9.81 9.11 -4.16
N LEU A 244 10.68 8.12 -4.00
CA LEU A 244 10.34 6.87 -3.33
C LEU A 244 10.36 7.10 -1.82
N GLU A 245 9.30 6.71 -1.11
CA GLU A 245 9.20 6.95 0.34
C GLU A 245 10.41 6.39 1.11
N GLU A 246 10.88 5.19 0.76
CA GLU A 246 12.03 4.55 1.44
C GLU A 246 13.35 5.34 1.34
N ARG A 247 13.41 6.33 0.45
CA ARG A 247 14.54 7.25 0.28
C ARG A 247 14.28 8.62 0.92
N GLY A 248 13.03 8.90 1.27
CA GLY A 248 12.60 10.15 1.89
C GLY A 248 12.83 10.18 3.41
N VAL A 249 12.72 11.37 3.98
CA VAL A 249 12.87 11.61 5.43
C VAL A 249 11.56 11.40 6.19
N GLY A 250 10.42 11.46 5.49
CA GLY A 250 9.08 11.34 6.09
C GLY A 250 8.20 10.32 5.37
N THR A 251 7.19 9.85 6.07
CA THR A 251 6.10 9.04 5.50
C THR A 251 5.27 9.90 4.55
N LEU A 252 4.86 9.34 3.41
CA LEU A 252 4.02 9.98 2.42
C LEU A 252 2.55 9.55 2.55
N ALA A 253 1.67 10.54 2.54
CA ALA A 253 0.25 10.37 2.22
C ALA A 253 0.11 10.14 0.71
N LEU A 254 0.46 8.92 0.27
CA LEU A 254 0.49 8.48 -1.10
C LEU A 254 -0.74 7.63 -1.42
N HIS A 255 -1.61 8.21 -2.23
CA HIS A 255 -2.80 7.54 -2.77
C HIS A 255 -2.59 7.22 -4.25
N ARG A 256 -3.02 6.03 -4.67
CA ARG A 256 -2.93 5.63 -6.08
C ARG A 256 -3.99 4.63 -6.49
N LEU A 257 -4.28 4.62 -7.79
CA LEU A 257 -5.06 3.62 -8.48
C LEU A 257 -4.12 2.82 -9.41
N LEU A 258 -4.19 1.49 -9.34
CA LEU A 258 -3.32 0.55 -10.06
C LEU A 258 -1.81 0.67 -9.71
N GLY A 259 -0.97 0.01 -10.49
CA GLY A 259 0.50 0.05 -10.34
C GLY A 259 1.08 -1.03 -9.42
N HIS A 260 2.16 -0.66 -8.73
CA HIS A 260 2.75 -1.42 -7.64
C HIS A 260 2.53 -0.71 -6.31
N PRO A 261 2.36 -1.46 -5.20
CA PRO A 261 2.19 -0.85 -3.88
C PRO A 261 3.48 -0.19 -3.39
N GLU A 262 3.31 0.84 -2.55
CA GLU A 262 4.38 1.36 -1.70
C GLU A 262 4.42 0.59 -0.37
N GLU A 263 4.68 -0.72 -0.46
CA GLU A 263 4.68 -1.64 0.68
C GLU A 263 6.00 -1.58 1.48
N ARG A 264 5.92 -1.75 2.81
CA ARG A 264 7.09 -2.08 3.65
C ARG A 264 7.18 -3.58 3.91
N ARG A 265 6.02 -4.24 3.96
CA ARG A 265 5.85 -5.67 4.09
C ARG A 265 5.77 -6.33 2.71
N PRO A 266 6.72 -7.20 2.35
CA PRO A 266 6.71 -7.86 1.06
C PRO A 266 5.62 -8.95 0.98
N ARG A 267 5.30 -9.36 -0.25
CA ARG A 267 4.45 -10.53 -0.59
C ARG A 267 2.96 -10.37 -0.27
N MET A 268 2.44 -9.14 -0.30
CA MET A 268 1.00 -8.88 -0.12
C MET A 268 0.11 -9.67 -1.10
N GLU A 269 0.57 -9.93 -2.33
CA GLU A 269 -0.16 -10.78 -3.29
C GLU A 269 -0.37 -12.22 -2.78
N LEU A 270 0.65 -12.78 -2.13
CA LEU A 270 0.57 -14.10 -1.53
C LEU A 270 -0.39 -14.10 -0.35
N GLU A 271 -0.37 -13.04 0.47
CA GLU A 271 -1.26 -12.90 1.61
C GLU A 271 -2.72 -12.84 1.16
N CYS A 272 -3.04 -12.01 0.16
CA CYS A 272 -4.35 -11.98 -0.48
C CYS A 272 -4.74 -13.37 -1.01
N GLN A 273 -3.81 -14.06 -1.69
CA GLN A 273 -4.07 -15.38 -2.26
C GLN A 273 -4.40 -16.43 -1.20
N LEU A 274 -3.66 -16.48 -0.09
CA LEU A 274 -3.86 -17.47 0.96
C LEU A 274 -5.10 -17.13 1.82
N ALA A 275 -5.24 -15.89 2.28
CA ALA A 275 -6.36 -15.46 3.11
C ALA A 275 -7.70 -15.59 2.37
N SER A 276 -7.75 -15.15 1.10
CA SER A 276 -8.94 -15.33 0.26
C SER A 276 -9.23 -16.80 -0.10
N ARG A 277 -8.39 -17.76 0.28
CA ARG A 277 -8.62 -19.20 0.10
C ARG A 277 -8.79 -19.94 1.43
N GLY A 278 -9.00 -19.20 2.51
CA GLY A 278 -9.36 -19.76 3.80
C GLY A 278 -8.16 -20.22 4.63
N ILE A 279 -6.99 -19.64 4.40
CA ILE A 279 -5.82 -19.80 5.28
C ILE A 279 -5.73 -18.57 6.17
N ASP A 280 -5.77 -18.78 7.47
CA ASP A 280 -5.59 -17.73 8.46
C ASP A 280 -4.10 -17.39 8.61
N LEU A 281 -3.76 -16.12 8.37
CA LEU A 281 -2.41 -15.58 8.46
C LEU A 281 -2.25 -14.65 9.67
N SER A 282 -3.26 -14.54 10.53
CA SER A 282 -3.20 -13.73 11.74
C SER A 282 -2.28 -14.35 12.80
N GLU A 283 -1.80 -13.52 13.73
CA GLU A 283 -0.90 -13.98 14.79
C GLU A 283 -1.52 -15.11 15.62
N GLY A 284 -0.78 -16.21 15.79
CA GLY A 284 -1.24 -17.38 16.56
C GLY A 284 -1.64 -18.60 15.72
N ALA A 285 -1.61 -18.52 14.39
CA ALA A 285 -1.69 -19.67 13.49
C ALA A 285 -0.42 -20.53 13.60
N GLY A 286 -0.41 -21.48 14.55
CA GLY A 286 0.79 -22.21 14.98
C GLY A 286 1.41 -23.20 13.99
N ASP A 287 0.81 -23.40 12.81
CA ASP A 287 1.32 -24.30 11.76
C ASP A 287 1.18 -23.66 10.37
N VAL A 288 2.18 -23.87 9.50
CA VAL A 288 2.08 -23.53 8.07
C VAL A 288 1.04 -24.46 7.45
N ASP A 289 -0.09 -23.91 6.99
CA ASP A 289 -1.13 -24.68 6.32
C ASP A 289 -0.55 -25.40 5.08
N PRO A 290 -0.66 -26.73 4.96
CA PRO A 290 -0.05 -27.50 3.86
C PRO A 290 -0.61 -27.13 2.47
N ARG A 291 -1.74 -26.40 2.41
CA ARG A 291 -2.29 -25.87 1.16
C ARG A 291 -1.51 -24.66 0.64
N ALA A 292 -0.65 -24.03 1.45
CA ALA A 292 0.05 -22.79 1.08
C ALA A 292 0.88 -22.95 -0.20
N GLU A 293 1.71 -24.00 -0.27
CA GLU A 293 2.53 -24.29 -1.47
C GLU A 293 1.68 -24.50 -2.73
N GLN A 294 0.51 -25.14 -2.59
CA GLN A 294 -0.38 -25.42 -3.71
C GLN A 294 -1.12 -24.16 -4.20
N LEU A 295 -1.32 -23.18 -3.32
CA LEU A 295 -2.06 -21.95 -3.60
C LEU A 295 -1.15 -20.80 -4.04
N GLU A 296 0.13 -20.84 -3.68
CA GLU A 296 1.14 -19.82 -3.98
C GLU A 296 1.17 -19.38 -5.46
N PRO A 297 1.06 -20.26 -6.48
CA PRO A 297 1.08 -19.81 -7.88
C PRO A 297 0.00 -18.78 -8.22
N GLY A 298 -1.15 -18.82 -7.53
CA GLY A 298 -2.24 -17.87 -7.73
C GLY A 298 -1.96 -16.46 -7.23
N ALA A 299 -0.89 -16.23 -6.46
CA ALA A 299 -0.46 -14.90 -6.04
C ALA A 299 -0.15 -14.01 -7.25
N SER A 300 0.41 -14.59 -8.32
CA SER A 300 0.75 -13.87 -9.56
C SER A 300 -0.46 -13.26 -10.30
N GLU A 301 -1.69 -13.65 -9.96
CA GLU A 301 -2.92 -13.08 -10.51
C GLU A 301 -3.33 -11.78 -9.81
N TRP A 302 -2.83 -11.49 -8.61
CA TRP A 302 -3.25 -10.33 -7.83
C TRP A 302 -2.59 -9.04 -8.32
N ARG A 303 -3.36 -7.97 -8.36
CA ARG A 303 -2.97 -6.63 -8.78
C ARG A 303 -3.46 -5.65 -7.72
N LEU A 304 -2.65 -4.63 -7.44
CA LEU A 304 -3.11 -3.50 -6.66
C LEU A 304 -4.22 -2.81 -7.46
N LEU A 305 -5.37 -2.61 -6.83
CA LEU A 305 -6.44 -1.79 -7.38
C LEU A 305 -6.32 -0.37 -6.84
N VAL A 306 -6.26 -0.21 -5.52
CA VAL A 306 -6.13 1.10 -4.86
C VAL A 306 -5.19 0.99 -3.67
N GLN A 307 -4.39 2.02 -3.44
CA GLN A 307 -3.69 2.26 -2.19
C GLN A 307 -4.14 3.60 -1.62
N LEU A 308 -4.49 3.63 -0.33
CA LEU A 308 -4.79 4.83 0.44
C LEU A 308 -3.91 4.87 1.69
N SER A 309 -3.03 5.87 1.77
CA SER A 309 -2.23 6.12 2.98
C SER A 309 -3.06 6.77 4.08
N SER A 310 -2.54 6.76 5.31
CA SER A 310 -2.99 7.71 6.33
C SER A 310 -2.70 9.13 5.83
N ASP A 311 -3.67 10.02 6.02
CA ASP A 311 -3.66 11.38 5.47
C ASP A 311 -4.53 12.30 6.33
N ASP A 312 -3.88 13.23 7.03
CA ASP A 312 -4.53 14.21 7.92
C ASP A 312 -5.52 15.12 7.16
N GLU A 313 -5.27 15.43 5.89
CA GLU A 313 -6.09 16.35 5.10
C GLU A 313 -7.45 15.72 4.75
N VAL A 314 -7.47 14.40 4.50
CA VAL A 314 -8.69 13.62 4.26
C VAL A 314 -9.30 13.16 5.60
N GLY A 315 -8.47 12.96 6.62
CA GLY A 315 -8.83 12.34 7.89
C GLY A 315 -8.68 10.82 7.90
N PHE A 316 -7.98 10.23 6.92
CA PHE A 316 -7.67 8.80 6.92
C PHE A 316 -6.65 8.49 8.02
N TYR A 317 -7.04 7.60 8.93
CA TYR A 317 -6.22 7.19 10.06
C TYR A 317 -6.18 5.66 10.13
N TRP A 318 -5.10 5.08 9.62
CA TRP A 318 -4.90 3.64 9.55
C TRP A 318 -3.95 3.18 10.64
N GLY A 319 -4.41 2.29 11.52
CA GLY A 319 -3.60 1.74 12.62
C GLY A 319 -3.05 2.83 13.55
N ASP A 320 -1.75 3.08 13.46
CA ASP A 320 -1.00 4.07 14.24
C ASP A 320 -1.03 5.49 13.64
N GLY A 321 -1.71 5.67 12.50
CA GLY A 321 -1.74 6.94 11.78
C GLY A 321 -0.64 7.09 10.73
N LEU A 322 0.20 6.07 10.56
CA LEU A 322 1.18 5.97 9.49
C LEU A 322 0.84 4.83 8.54
N GLY A 323 -0.12 3.98 8.88
CA GLY A 323 -0.54 2.83 8.09
C GLY A 323 -1.08 3.14 6.70
N ARG A 324 -1.33 2.06 5.95
CA ARG A 324 -1.85 2.07 4.58
C ARG A 324 -2.90 1.00 4.38
N LEU A 325 -3.96 1.37 3.69
CA LEU A 325 -4.95 0.45 3.18
C LEU A 325 -4.64 0.13 1.71
N TYR A 326 -4.53 -1.15 1.39
CA TYR A 326 -4.36 -1.65 0.03
C TYR A 326 -5.57 -2.48 -0.34
N VAL A 327 -6.24 -2.11 -1.42
CA VAL A 327 -7.30 -2.91 -2.03
C VAL A 327 -6.72 -3.62 -3.24
N TRP A 328 -6.75 -4.94 -3.19
CA TRP A 328 -6.24 -5.83 -4.21
C TRP A 328 -7.38 -6.52 -4.96
N ILE A 329 -7.14 -6.84 -6.22
CA ILE A 329 -8.08 -7.58 -7.08
C ILE A 329 -7.30 -8.54 -7.97
N ARG A 330 -7.93 -9.63 -8.40
CA ARG A 330 -7.32 -10.51 -9.41
C ARG A 330 -7.45 -9.87 -10.79
N GLU A 331 -6.42 -10.00 -11.62
CA GLU A 331 -6.38 -9.42 -12.97
C GLU A 331 -7.59 -9.83 -13.82
N ARG A 332 -7.97 -11.12 -13.78
CA ARG A 332 -9.16 -11.61 -14.50
C ARG A 332 -10.44 -10.93 -14.02
N ASP A 333 -10.59 -10.74 -12.71
CA ASP A 333 -11.80 -10.21 -12.08
C ASP A 333 -11.91 -8.71 -12.42
N LEU A 334 -10.77 -8.00 -12.49
CA LEU A 334 -10.69 -6.63 -12.97
C LEU A 334 -11.10 -6.50 -14.45
N VAL A 335 -10.60 -7.38 -15.32
CA VAL A 335 -10.95 -7.41 -16.76
C VAL A 335 -12.43 -7.76 -16.97
N GLU A 336 -12.95 -8.71 -16.20
CA GLU A 336 -14.37 -9.12 -16.22
C GLU A 336 -15.28 -8.13 -15.49
N ARG A 337 -14.70 -7.11 -14.84
CA ARG A 337 -15.40 -6.06 -14.07
C ARG A 337 -16.19 -6.62 -12.89
N ASP A 338 -15.77 -7.77 -12.36
CA ASP A 338 -16.31 -8.36 -11.14
C ASP A 338 -15.45 -7.95 -9.94
N THR A 339 -15.86 -6.88 -9.27
CA THR A 339 -15.15 -6.36 -8.11
C THR A 339 -15.58 -7.01 -6.79
N ALA A 340 -16.47 -8.01 -6.80
CA ALA A 340 -17.00 -8.61 -5.58
C ALA A 340 -15.94 -9.36 -4.75
N ALA A 341 -14.89 -9.84 -5.42
CA ALA A 341 -13.76 -10.55 -4.82
C ALA A 341 -12.59 -9.64 -4.39
N ALA A 342 -12.74 -8.31 -4.48
CA ALA A 342 -11.73 -7.37 -3.99
C ALA A 342 -11.38 -7.66 -2.52
N TRP A 343 -10.10 -7.50 -2.18
CA TRP A 343 -9.55 -7.85 -0.88
C TRP A 343 -8.75 -6.70 -0.30
N ALA A 344 -9.04 -6.30 0.93
CA ALA A 344 -8.29 -5.27 1.62
C ALA A 344 -7.20 -5.90 2.48
N LEU A 345 -6.00 -5.33 2.43
CA LEU A 345 -4.94 -5.54 3.41
C LEU A 345 -4.65 -4.20 4.09
N LEU A 346 -4.57 -4.22 5.41
CA LEU A 346 -4.17 -3.07 6.20
C LEU A 346 -2.75 -3.30 6.72
N GLU A 347 -1.83 -2.44 6.31
CA GLU A 347 -0.48 -2.40 6.84
C GLU A 347 -0.41 -1.30 7.89
N GLN A 348 0.05 -1.64 9.09
CA GLN A 348 0.40 -0.70 10.16
C GLN A 348 1.91 -0.48 10.12
N LEU A 349 2.38 0.75 10.34
CA LEU A 349 3.79 1.13 10.07
C LEU A 349 4.68 1.24 11.31
#